data_AF-A0A6S6Y5B2-F1
#
_entry.id   AF-A0A6S6Y5B2-F1
#
_cell.length_a   1.000
_cell.length_b   1.000
_cell.length_c   1.000
_cell.angle_alpha   90.00
_cell.angle_beta   90.00
_cell.angle_gamma   90.00
#
_symmetry.space_group_name_H-M   'P 1'
#
loop_
_entity.id
_entity.type
_entity.pdbx_description
1 polymer ?
#
loop_
_entity_poly.entity_id
_entity_poly.type
_entity_poly.pdbx_seq_one_letter_code
_entity_poly.pdbx_strand_id
1 'polypeptide(L)'
;MTFGYTQCPDICPTTLSLLKSLREQWERDGIEFPQVVLVSVDPGRDPPSMLARYVAAFDPAFLGITGDEAQLQQLARGLGAAYRRYDGQDPRHYSVDHSTDLYLIDPAGRLRSRFPQPLAPEALAREIRSLIGASAVPRTAVSAM
;
A
#
# COMPACT_ATOMS: atom_id res chain seq x y z
N MET A 1 -0.96 2.50 -2.33
CA MET A 1 0.05 1.50 -1.92
C MET A 1 0.78 2.02 -0.68
N THR A 2 1.16 1.16 0.26
CA THR A 2 2.01 1.51 1.42
C THR A 2 3.05 0.41 1.68
N PHE A 3 4.17 0.77 2.31
CA PHE A 3 5.16 -0.19 2.80
C PHE A 3 4.85 -0.55 4.26
N GLY A 4 5.06 -1.80 4.64
CA GLY A 4 4.82 -2.26 6.01
C GLY A 4 5.25 -3.70 6.23
N TYR A 5 4.72 -4.33 7.27
CA TYR A 5 4.94 -5.74 7.59
C TYR A 5 3.87 -6.22 8.58
N THR A 6 3.59 -7.52 8.63
CA THR A 6 2.43 -8.04 9.38
C THR A 6 2.55 -7.90 10.90
N GLN A 7 3.77 -7.82 11.42
CA GLN A 7 4.06 -7.65 12.85
C GLN A 7 4.15 -6.19 13.30
N CYS A 8 3.85 -5.24 12.42
CA CYS A 8 3.83 -3.83 12.78
C CYS A 8 2.68 -3.56 13.78
N PRO A 9 2.98 -3.09 15.00
CA PRO A 9 1.99 -3.03 16.07
C PRO A 9 1.02 -1.84 15.97
N ASP A 10 1.29 -0.86 15.10
CA ASP A 10 0.58 0.42 15.11
C ASP A 10 0.24 0.94 13.71
N ILE A 11 1.22 1.48 12.96
CA ILE A 11 0.91 2.29 11.79
C ILE A 11 0.30 1.49 10.61
N CYS A 12 0.68 0.22 10.45
CA CYS A 12 0.13 -0.65 9.42
C CYS A 12 -1.37 -0.95 9.62
N PRO A 13 -1.81 -1.51 10.77
CA PRO A 13 -3.24 -1.76 10.98
C PRO A 13 -4.07 -0.47 11.00
N THR A 14 -3.53 0.63 11.50
CA THR A 14 -4.19 1.95 11.48
C THR A 14 -4.42 2.44 10.04
N THR A 15 -3.39 2.35 9.19
CA THR A 15 -3.49 2.77 7.78
C THR A 15 -4.48 1.91 6.99
N LEU A 16 -4.43 0.58 7.15
CA LEU A 16 -5.35 -0.33 6.43
C LEU A 16 -6.81 -0.14 6.85
N SER A 17 -7.06 0.09 8.15
CA SER A 17 -8.40 0.37 8.66
C SER A 17 -8.95 1.69 8.13
N LEU A 18 -8.13 2.74 8.04
CA LEU A 18 -8.51 4.02 7.45
C LEU A 18 -8.87 3.85 5.96
N LEU A 19 -8.05 3.13 5.20
CA LEU A 19 -8.30 2.89 3.77
C LEU A 19 -9.57 2.06 3.54
N LYS A 20 -9.87 1.10 4.42
CA LYS A 20 -11.13 0.34 4.39
C LYS A 20 -12.32 1.26 4.53
N SER A 21 -12.32 2.12 5.55
CA SER A 21 -13.42 3.08 5.79
C SER A 21 -13.65 4.02 4.61
N LEU A 22 -12.56 4.51 3.98
CA LEU A 22 -12.67 5.35 2.79
C LEU A 22 -13.24 4.59 1.59
N ARG A 23 -12.84 3.32 1.39
CA ARG A 23 -13.37 2.47 0.33
C ARG A 23 -14.87 2.23 0.49
N GLU A 24 -15.30 1.85 1.69
CA GLU A 24 -16.72 1.60 2.00
C GLU A 24 -17.58 2.87 1.85
N GLN A 25 -17.00 4.05 2.10
CA GLN A 25 -17.67 5.32 1.81
C GLN A 25 -17.85 5.53 0.30
N TRP A 26 -16.79 5.35 -0.48
CA TRP A 26 -16.81 5.58 -1.92
C TRP A 26 -17.71 4.57 -2.65
N GLU A 27 -17.72 3.32 -2.20
CA GLU A 27 -18.61 2.29 -2.72
C GLU A 27 -20.09 2.66 -2.53
N ARG A 28 -20.46 3.20 -1.35
CA ARG A 28 -21.82 3.72 -1.09
C ARG A 28 -22.18 4.90 -1.99
N ASP A 29 -21.20 5.71 -2.36
CA ASP A 29 -21.36 6.85 -3.26
C ASP A 29 -21.29 6.46 -4.75
N GLY A 30 -21.10 5.18 -5.07
CA GLY A 30 -20.97 4.67 -6.44
C GLY A 30 -19.66 5.10 -7.14
N ILE A 31 -18.61 5.38 -6.35
CA ILE A 31 -17.31 5.84 -6.83
C ILE A 31 -16.30 4.69 -6.77
N GLU A 32 -15.56 4.47 -7.86
CA GLU A 32 -14.48 3.47 -7.89
C GLU A 32 -13.31 3.91 -7.00
N PHE A 33 -12.91 3.03 -6.07
CA PHE A 33 -11.78 3.25 -5.18
C PHE A 33 -10.50 2.60 -5.72
N PRO A 34 -9.33 3.24 -5.63
CA PRO A 34 -8.07 2.64 -6.06
C PRO A 34 -7.75 1.31 -5.35
N GLN A 35 -7.08 0.41 -6.06
CA GLN A 35 -6.55 -0.82 -5.47
C GLN A 35 -5.61 -0.50 -4.29
N VAL A 36 -5.94 -1.03 -3.12
CA VAL A 36 -5.08 -0.94 -1.94
C VAL A 36 -4.08 -2.09 -1.98
N VAL A 37 -2.79 -1.74 -1.82
CA VAL A 37 -1.67 -2.67 -1.84
C VAL A 37 -0.79 -2.39 -0.63
N LEU A 38 -0.55 -3.42 0.19
CA LEU A 38 0.49 -3.47 1.20
C LEU A 38 1.71 -4.18 0.60
N VAL A 39 2.85 -3.49 0.55
CA VAL A 39 4.15 -4.09 0.21
C VAL A 39 4.87 -4.43 1.50
N SER A 40 5.05 -5.72 1.78
CA SER A 40 5.86 -6.14 2.92
C SER A 40 7.34 -5.97 2.64
N VAL A 41 8.02 -5.28 3.55
CA VAL A 41 9.48 -5.13 3.59
C VAL A 41 10.17 -6.21 4.44
N ASP A 42 9.42 -7.26 4.82
CA ASP A 42 9.88 -8.31 5.72
C ASP A 42 9.60 -9.73 5.19
N PRO A 43 10.15 -10.09 4.02
CA PRO A 43 9.82 -11.34 3.32
C PRO A 43 10.13 -12.61 4.14
N GLY A 44 11.03 -12.51 5.12
CA GLY A 44 11.38 -13.63 6.01
C GLY A 44 10.29 -13.98 7.03
N ARG A 45 9.44 -13.02 7.42
CA ARG A 45 8.31 -13.25 8.34
C ARG A 45 6.95 -13.15 7.66
N ASP A 46 6.90 -12.58 6.46
CA ASP A 46 5.67 -12.30 5.72
C ASP A 46 5.58 -13.07 4.39
N PRO A 47 5.41 -14.41 4.40
CA PRO A 47 5.20 -15.15 3.17
C PRO A 47 3.89 -14.72 2.48
N PRO A 48 3.77 -14.84 1.14
CA PRO A 48 2.60 -14.36 0.40
C PRO A 48 1.25 -14.84 0.94
N SER A 49 1.17 -16.09 1.42
CA SER A 49 -0.05 -16.66 2.01
C SER A 49 -0.45 -15.99 3.33
N MET A 50 0.52 -15.57 4.14
CA MET A 50 0.27 -14.83 5.37
C MET A 50 -0.17 -13.39 5.05
N LEU A 51 0.49 -12.74 4.09
CA LEU A 51 0.13 -11.39 3.67
C LEU A 51 -1.28 -11.31 3.11
N ALA A 52 -1.66 -12.26 2.25
CA ALA A 52 -3.01 -12.34 1.71
C ALA A 52 -4.06 -12.46 2.83
N ARG A 53 -3.82 -13.31 3.83
CA ARG A 53 -4.70 -13.45 5.00
C ARG A 53 -4.75 -12.18 5.84
N TYR A 54 -3.60 -11.54 6.06
CA TYR A 54 -3.49 -10.32 6.86
C TYR A 54 -4.30 -9.18 6.25
N VAL A 55 -4.11 -8.88 4.97
CA VAL A 55 -4.83 -7.77 4.32
C VAL A 55 -6.33 -8.08 4.15
N ALA A 56 -6.70 -9.34 3.87
CA ALA A 56 -8.09 -9.76 3.72
C ALA A 56 -8.90 -9.64 5.02
N ALA A 57 -8.24 -9.64 6.19
CA ALA A 57 -8.90 -9.39 7.47
C ALA A 57 -9.41 -7.95 7.60
N PHE A 58 -8.79 -6.99 6.89
CA PHE A 58 -9.32 -5.63 6.79
C PHE A 58 -10.38 -5.58 5.69
N ASP A 59 -10.03 -6.07 4.51
CA ASP A 59 -10.86 -5.98 3.34
C ASP A 59 -10.47 -7.03 2.28
N PRO A 60 -11.41 -7.86 1.77
CA PRO A 60 -11.10 -8.94 0.83
C PRO A 60 -10.58 -8.44 -0.52
N ALA A 61 -10.77 -7.16 -0.87
CA ALA A 61 -10.22 -6.58 -2.08
C ALA A 61 -8.77 -6.12 -1.92
N PHE A 62 -8.21 -6.08 -0.70
CA PHE A 62 -6.85 -5.61 -0.48
C PHE A 62 -5.83 -6.65 -0.92
N LEU A 63 -4.69 -6.19 -1.44
CA LEU A 63 -3.59 -7.04 -1.87
C LEU A 63 -2.37 -6.88 -0.98
N GLY A 64 -1.81 -8.00 -0.56
CA GLY A 64 -0.54 -8.07 0.16
C GLY A 64 0.51 -8.69 -0.74
N ILE A 65 1.59 -7.97 -1.01
CA ILE A 65 2.69 -8.44 -1.84
C ILE A 65 4.02 -8.33 -1.11
N THR A 66 4.98 -9.15 -1.51
CA THR A 66 6.37 -9.06 -1.10
C THR A 66 7.24 -9.50 -2.26
N GLY A 67 8.56 -9.42 -2.11
CA GLY A 67 9.53 -9.79 -3.12
C GLY A 67 10.85 -10.18 -2.49
N ASP A 68 11.84 -10.47 -3.33
CA ASP A 68 13.21 -10.59 -2.83
C ASP A 68 13.77 -9.22 -2.42
N GLU A 69 14.85 -9.24 -1.65
CA GLU A 69 15.47 -8.03 -1.10
C GLU A 69 15.88 -7.04 -2.21
N ALA A 70 16.34 -7.52 -3.37
CA ALA A 70 16.76 -6.64 -4.46
C ALA A 70 15.57 -5.91 -5.10
N GLN A 71 14.46 -6.62 -5.31
CA GLN A 71 13.21 -6.08 -5.81
C GLN A 71 12.63 -5.03 -4.84
N LEU A 72 12.61 -5.35 -3.54
CA LEU A 72 12.10 -4.45 -2.51
C LEU A 72 12.92 -3.17 -2.41
N GLN A 73 14.25 -3.29 -2.42
CA GLN A 73 15.12 -2.12 -2.41
C GLN A 73 14.98 -1.26 -3.67
N GLN A 74 14.84 -1.88 -4.85
CA GLN A 74 14.62 -1.15 -6.09
C GLN A 74 13.30 -0.37 -6.06
N LEU A 75 12.21 -1.02 -5.63
CA LEU A 75 10.90 -0.38 -5.51
C LEU A 75 10.91 0.75 -4.48
N ALA A 76 11.47 0.51 -3.29
CA ALA A 76 11.58 1.51 -2.24
C ALA A 76 12.36 2.73 -2.72
N ARG A 77 13.55 2.53 -3.31
CA ARG A 77 14.36 3.63 -3.86
C ARG A 77 13.63 4.40 -4.97
N GLY A 78 13.00 3.70 -5.90
CA GLY A 78 12.26 4.33 -7.01
C GLY A 78 11.10 5.20 -6.55
N LEU A 79 10.53 4.91 -5.38
CA LEU A 79 9.46 5.69 -4.77
C LEU A 79 9.97 6.70 -3.74
N GLY A 80 11.28 6.76 -3.46
CA GLY A 80 11.87 7.56 -2.40
C GLY A 80 11.47 7.11 -0.99
N ALA A 81 11.16 5.83 -0.83
CA ALA A 81 10.91 5.17 0.44
C ALA A 81 12.21 4.54 0.97
N ALA A 82 12.24 4.24 2.26
CA ALA A 82 13.33 3.51 2.89
C ALA A 82 12.76 2.53 3.92
N TYR A 83 13.50 1.46 4.18
CA TYR A 83 13.27 0.56 5.29
C TYR A 83 14.62 0.06 5.82
N ARG A 84 14.65 -0.30 7.11
CA ARG A 84 15.84 -0.80 7.77
C ARG A 84 15.44 -1.81 8.86
N ARG A 85 16.05 -2.99 8.80
CA ARG A 85 15.97 -4.00 9.84
C ARG A 85 17.02 -3.74 10.92
N TYR A 86 16.65 -3.95 12.18
CA TYR A 86 17.56 -3.94 13.32
C TYR A 86 17.48 -5.26 14.06
N ASP A 87 18.55 -6.03 13.97
CA ASP A 87 18.65 -7.32 14.65
C ASP A 87 18.73 -7.13 16.17
N GLY A 88 17.94 -7.92 16.89
CA GLY A 88 18.09 -8.11 18.33
C GLY A 88 19.05 -9.26 18.65
N GLN A 89 19.13 -9.64 19.92
CA GLN A 89 19.93 -10.80 20.35
C GLN A 89 19.34 -12.13 19.88
N ASP A 90 18.00 -12.23 19.73
CA ASP A 90 17.34 -13.36 19.07
C ASP A 90 17.08 -12.97 17.61
N PRO A 91 17.59 -13.73 16.62
CA PRO A 91 17.33 -13.50 15.20
C PRO A 91 15.84 -13.51 14.81
N ARG A 92 14.96 -14.04 15.68
CA ARG A 92 13.49 -14.02 15.51
C ARG A 92 12.85 -12.75 16.07
N HIS A 93 13.55 -12.01 16.93
CA HIS A 93 13.07 -10.76 17.52
C HIS A 93 13.90 -9.59 16.98
N TYR A 94 13.42 -9.01 15.88
CA TYR A 94 13.97 -7.80 15.29
C TYR A 94 12.86 -6.79 14.98
N SER A 95 13.25 -5.52 14.96
CA SER A 95 12.40 -4.42 14.50
C SER A 95 12.73 -4.07 13.05
N VAL A 96 11.75 -3.48 12.37
CA VAL A 96 11.91 -2.97 11.01
C VAL A 96 11.35 -1.56 10.99
N ASP A 97 12.22 -0.57 10.76
CA ASP A 97 11.77 0.76 10.38
C ASP A 97 11.37 0.74 8.91
N HIS A 98 10.31 1.45 8.57
CA HIS A 98 9.90 1.65 7.18
C HIS A 98 9.24 3.01 7.00
N SER A 99 9.31 3.56 5.78
CA SER A 99 8.48 4.70 5.39
C SER A 99 7.00 4.37 5.58
N THR A 100 6.27 5.31 6.18
CA THR A 100 4.85 5.14 6.55
C THR A 100 3.89 5.87 5.60
N ASP A 101 4.45 6.53 4.59
CA ASP A 101 3.71 7.28 3.58
C ASP A 101 2.79 6.36 2.78
N LEU A 102 1.66 6.90 2.33
CA LEU A 102 0.82 6.29 1.30
C LEU A 102 1.23 6.83 -0.08
N TYR A 103 1.35 5.94 -1.04
CA TYR A 103 1.73 6.24 -2.42
C TYR A 103 0.55 6.00 -3.35
N LEU A 104 0.16 7.01 -4.13
CA LEU A 104 -0.82 6.87 -5.21
C LEU A 104 -0.09 6.67 -6.53
N ILE A 105 -0.27 5.48 -7.11
CA ILE A 105 0.35 5.07 -8.38
C ILE A 105 -0.76 4.95 -9.42
N ASP A 106 -0.54 5.48 -10.63
CA ASP A 106 -1.50 5.33 -11.72
C ASP A 106 -1.32 4.02 -12.51
N PRO A 107 -2.25 3.64 -13.41
CA PRO A 107 -2.15 2.40 -14.18
C PRO A 107 -0.92 2.30 -15.10
N ALA A 108 -0.23 3.41 -15.39
CA ALA A 108 1.01 3.41 -16.15
C ALA A 108 2.25 3.22 -15.25
N GLY A 109 2.05 2.99 -13.95
CA GLY A 109 3.11 2.79 -12.97
C GLY A 109 3.75 4.09 -12.47
N ARG A 110 3.14 5.25 -12.71
CA ARG A 110 3.71 6.55 -12.32
C ARG A 110 3.22 6.98 -10.94
N LEU A 111 4.14 7.47 -10.11
CA LEU A 111 3.81 8.11 -8.84
C LEU A 111 3.07 9.42 -9.08
N ARG A 112 1.84 9.53 -8.56
CA ARG A 112 0.99 10.72 -8.71
C ARG A 112 0.99 11.62 -7.48
N SER A 113 0.98 11.02 -6.31
CA SER A 113 1.11 11.74 -5.04
C SER A 113 1.62 10.81 -3.95
N ARG A 114 2.14 11.42 -2.89
CA ARG A 114 2.64 10.77 -1.68
C ARG A 114 2.02 11.50 -0.49
N PHE A 115 1.44 10.74 0.42
CA PHE A 115 0.74 11.25 1.61
C PHE A 115 1.52 10.83 2.84
N PRO A 116 2.27 11.75 3.48
CA PRO A 116 2.96 11.45 4.73
C PRO A 116 1.96 11.28 5.88
N GLN A 117 2.37 10.55 6.91
CA GLN A 117 1.61 10.46 8.15
C GLN A 117 1.69 11.78 8.96
N PRO A 118 0.68 12.11 9.79
CA PRO A 118 -0.60 11.38 9.94
C PRO A 118 -1.53 11.62 8.74
N LEU A 119 -2.24 10.58 8.31
CA LEU A 119 -3.25 10.70 7.26
C LEU A 119 -4.51 11.42 7.80
N ALA A 120 -4.92 12.48 7.10
CA ALA A 120 -6.21 13.13 7.31
C ALA A 120 -7.25 12.56 6.31
N PRO A 121 -8.22 11.75 6.74
CA PRO A 121 -9.10 10.98 5.84
C PRO A 121 -9.82 11.83 4.79
N GLU A 122 -10.36 12.99 5.18
CA GLU A 122 -11.12 13.87 4.28
C GLU A 122 -10.23 14.57 3.26
N ALA A 123 -9.02 14.96 3.66
CA ALA A 123 -8.03 15.56 2.77
C ALA A 123 -7.52 14.51 1.78
N LEU A 124 -7.21 13.31 2.28
CA LEU A 124 -6.77 12.18 1.47
C LEU A 124 -7.80 11.81 0.40
N ALA A 125 -9.07 11.61 0.81
CA ALA A 125 -10.15 11.28 -0.12
C ALA A 125 -10.32 12.37 -1.20
N ARG A 126 -10.31 13.65 -0.79
CA ARG A 126 -10.44 14.77 -1.74
C ARG A 126 -9.32 14.79 -2.76
N GLU A 127 -8.08 14.60 -2.32
CA GLU A 127 -6.91 14.63 -3.21
C GLU A 127 -6.88 13.42 -4.15
N ILE A 128 -7.12 12.21 -3.64
CA ILE A 128 -7.22 11.01 -4.48
C ILE A 128 -8.30 11.21 -5.55
N ARG A 129 -9.47 11.73 -5.19
CA ARG A 129 -10.57 11.97 -6.14
C ARG A 129 -10.20 12.97 -7.23
N SER A 130 -9.51 14.05 -6.86
CA SER A 130 -8.98 15.03 -7.81
C SER A 130 -8.01 14.39 -8.81
N LEU A 131 -7.11 13.53 -8.32
CA LEU A 131 -6.09 12.89 -9.15
C LEU A 131 -6.64 11.80 -10.07
N ILE A 132 -7.68 11.06 -9.65
CA ILE A 132 -8.36 10.07 -10.50
C ILE A 132 -9.12 10.77 -11.63
N GLY A 133 -9.87 11.84 -11.34
CA GLY A 133 -10.59 12.61 -12.36
C GLY A 133 -9.68 13.25 -13.41
N ALA A 134 -8.46 13.63 -13.01
CA ALA A 134 -7.44 14.17 -13.92
C ALA A 134 -6.69 13.08 -14.73
N SER A 135 -6.85 11.80 -14.38
CA SER A 135 -6.05 10.69 -14.92
C SER A 135 -6.81 9.77 -15.87
N ALA A 136 -7.91 10.24 -16.47
CA ALA A 136 -8.65 9.50 -17.51
C ALA A 136 -7.78 9.29 -18.76
N VAL A 137 -6.87 8.32 -18.69
CA VAL A 137 -6.22 7.71 -19.85
C VAL A 137 -7.31 6.85 -20.50
N PRO A 138 -7.68 7.09 -21.76
CA PRO A 138 -8.65 6.26 -22.44
C PRO A 138 -8.15 4.82 -22.43
N ARG A 139 -8.95 3.90 -21.89
CA ARG A 139 -8.72 2.46 -22.03
C ARG A 139 -8.95 2.14 -23.51
N THR A 140 -7.91 2.25 -24.33
CA THR A 140 -7.95 1.70 -25.68
C THR A 140 -8.15 0.19 -25.55
N ALA A 141 -9.34 -0.26 -25.96
CA ALA A 141 -9.68 -1.67 -26.05
C ALA A 141 -8.62 -2.34 -26.94
N VAL A 142 -7.85 -3.25 -26.35
CA VAL A 142 -7.08 -4.23 -27.11
C VAL A 142 -8.10 -5.12 -27.78
N SER A 143 -8.36 -4.89 -29.07
CA SER A 143 -9.07 -5.84 -29.91
C SER A 143 -8.22 -7.10 -30.01
N ALA A 144 -8.80 -8.22 -29.58
CA ALA A 144 -8.25 -9.54 -29.83
C ALA A 144 -8.15 -9.77 -31.35
N MET A 145 -7.00 -10.29 -31.79
CA MET A 145 -6.83 -11.03 -33.03
C MET A 145 -6.63 -12.50 -32.69
#